data_AF-A0A9D4RSN6-F1
#
_entry.id   AF-A0A9D4RSN6-F1
#
_cell.length_a   1.000
_cell.length_b   1.000
_cell.length_c   1.000
_cell.angle_alpha   90.00
_cell.angle_beta   90.00
_cell.angle_gamma   90.00
#
_symmetry.space_group_name_H-M   'P 1'
#
loop_
_entity.id
_entity.type
_entity.pdbx_description
1 polymer ?
#
loop_
_entity_poly.entity_id
_entity_poly.type
_entity_poly.pdbx_seq_one_letter_code
_entity_poly.pdbx_strand_id
1 'polypeptide(L)' 'MYLGREYPAGFEHFRTRCKAAFMKNKNVTDPEEIQKLIARGNYVVKELEALYMLRKYRTMKRRYYPEESKFTPPQ' A
#
# COMPACT_ATOMS: atom_id res chain seq x y z
N MET A 1 -11.82 -7.68 1.67
CA MET A 1 -10.45 -7.11 1.74
C MET A 1 -10.47 -5.70 1.16
N TYR A 2 -10.50 -4.67 2.03
CA TYR A 2 -10.63 -3.26 1.62
C TYR A 2 -9.34 -2.64 1.05
N LEU A 3 -8.19 -3.28 1.23
CA LEU A 3 -6.86 -2.75 0.88
C LEU A 3 -6.65 -2.40 -0.60
N GLY A 4 -7.25 -3.12 -1.55
CA GLY A 4 -7.03 -2.79 -2.97
C GLY A 4 -7.91 -1.65 -3.49
N ARG A 5 -9.01 -1.26 -2.81
CA ARG A 5 -9.82 -0.10 -3.23
C ARG A 5 -9.08 1.23 -3.06
N GLU A 6 -8.06 1.25 -2.22
CA GLU A 6 -7.29 2.44 -1.87
C GLU A 6 -5.96 2.55 -2.62
N TYR A 7 -5.70 1.60 -3.53
CA TYR A 7 -4.58 1.73 -4.45
C TYR A 7 -4.84 2.90 -5.40
N PRO A 8 -3.86 3.80 -5.66
CA PRO A 8 -4.09 5.00 -6.47
C PRO A 8 -4.59 4.68 -7.89
N ALA A 9 -4.28 3.49 -8.42
CA ALA A 9 -4.78 3.00 -9.72
C ALA A 9 -6.02 2.07 -9.62
N GLY A 10 -6.57 1.85 -8.42
CA GLY A 10 -7.75 1.02 -8.17
C GLY A 10 -7.49 -0.47 -7.95
N PHE A 11 -8.49 -1.14 -7.35
CA PHE A 11 -8.45 -2.56 -6.97
C PHE A 11 -8.23 -3.49 -8.16
N GLU A 12 -8.85 -3.15 -9.29
CA GLU A 12 -8.82 -3.96 -10.49
C GLU A 12 -7.43 -3.97 -11.14
N HIS A 13 -6.71 -2.84 -11.09
CA HIS A 13 -5.35 -2.73 -11.59
C HIS A 13 -4.39 -3.58 -10.75
N PHE A 14 -4.52 -3.50 -9.42
CA PHE A 14 -3.76 -4.36 -8.50
C PHE A 14 -4.04 -5.84 -8.75
N ARG A 15 -5.32 -6.24 -8.82
CA ARG A 15 -5.72 -7.63 -9.04
C ARG A 15 -5.18 -8.19 -10.36
N THR A 16 -5.24 -7.39 -11.43
CA THR A 16 -4.72 -7.78 -12.75
C THR A 16 -3.21 -7.99 -12.72
N ARG A 17 -2.47 -7.10 -12.05
CA ARG A 17 -1.00 -7.21 -11.89
C ARG A 17 -0.61 -8.44 -11.07
N CYS A 18 -1.28 -8.70 -9.95
CA CYS A 18 -1.07 -9.92 -9.16
C CYS A 18 -1.32 -11.16 -10.00
N LYS A 19 -2.48 -11.23 -10.69
CA LYS A 19 -2.82 -12.37 -11.56
C LYS A 19 -1.77 -12.58 -12.65
N ALA A 20 -1.29 -11.51 -13.28
CA ALA A 20 -0.23 -11.60 -14.29
C ALA A 20 1.10 -12.11 -13.71
N ALA A 21 1.47 -11.67 -12.51
CA ALA A 21 2.68 -12.16 -11.83
C ALA A 21 2.57 -13.66 -11.49
N PHE A 22 1.42 -14.14 -11.00
CA PHE A 22 1.21 -15.56 -10.77
C PHE A 22 1.22 -16.38 -12.06
N MET A 23 0.58 -15.88 -13.13
CA MET A 23 0.57 -16.57 -14.42
C MET A 23 1.96 -16.68 -15.03
N LYS A 24 2.79 -15.63 -14.92
CA LYS A 24 4.18 -15.63 -15.42
C LYS A 24 5.06 -16.66 -14.71
N ASN A 25 4.82 -16.92 -13.42
CA ASN A 25 5.62 -17.84 -12.62
C ASN A 25 4.96 -19.24 -12.49
N LYS A 26 3.92 -19.54 -13.27
CA LYS A 26 3.16 -20.81 -13.17
C LYS A 26 4.00 -22.06 -13.39
N ASN A 27 5.02 -21.95 -14.25
CA ASN A 27 5.87 -23.08 -14.65
C ASN A 27 7.16 -23.18 -13.82
N VAL A 28 7.30 -22.37 -12.76
CA VAL A 28 8.46 -22.45 -11.87
C VAL A 28 8.26 -23.64 -10.94
N THR A 29 9.11 -24.64 -11.07
CA THR A 29 9.09 -25.88 -10.28
C THR A 29 10.19 -25.92 -9.22
N ASP A 30 11.12 -24.96 -9.26
CA ASP A 30 12.23 -24.88 -8.33
C ASP A 30 11.77 -24.37 -6.95
N PRO A 31 12.06 -25.10 -5.86
CA PRO A 31 11.58 -24.77 -4.53
C PRO A 31 12.20 -23.48 -3.97
N GLU A 32 13.45 -23.14 -4.31
CA GLU A 32 14.09 -21.91 -3.86
C GLU A 32 13.51 -20.68 -4.56
N GLU A 33 13.26 -20.78 -5.88
CA GLU A 33 12.60 -19.70 -6.63
C GLU A 33 11.19 -19.43 -6.13
N ILE A 34 10.42 -20.49 -5.81
CA ILE A 34 9.07 -20.35 -5.25
C ILE A 34 9.14 -19.59 -3.91
N GLN A 35 10.08 -19.92 -3.02
CA GLN A 35 10.23 -19.19 -1.76
C GLN A 35 10.58 -17.72 -1.97
N LYS A 36 11.48 -17.41 -2.92
CA LYS A 36 11.83 -16.02 -3.27
C LYS A 36 10.61 -15.25 -3.79
N LEU A 37 9.79 -15.87 -4.64
CA LEU A 37 8.58 -15.27 -5.18
C LEU A 37 7.52 -15.01 -4.09
N ILE A 38 7.36 -15.94 -3.16
CA ILE A 38 6.47 -15.77 -1.99
C ILE A 38 6.97 -14.64 -1.09
N ALA A 39 8.27 -14.59 -0.81
CA ALA A 39 8.88 -13.53 -0.01
C ALA A 39 8.65 -12.15 -0.65
N ARG A 40 8.80 -12.05 -1.98
CA ARG A 40 8.48 -10.84 -2.74
C ARG A 40 7.00 -10.46 -2.61
N GLY A 41 6.08 -11.43 -2.68
CA GLY A 41 4.65 -11.20 -2.45
C GLY A 41 4.37 -10.62 -1.06
N ASN A 42 4.97 -11.19 -0.02
CA ASN A 42 4.84 -10.70 1.36
C ASN A 42 5.40 -9.29 1.54
N TYR A 43 6.49 -8.94 0.85
CA TYR A 43 7.04 -7.60 0.88
C TYR A 43 6.04 -6.56 0.32
N VAL A 44 5.41 -6.87 -0.82
CA VAL A 44 4.40 -6.00 -1.43
C VAL A 44 3.18 -5.80 -0.51
N VAL A 45 2.78 -6.85 0.23
CA VAL A 45 1.70 -6.74 1.22
C VAL A 45 2.08 -5.76 2.33
N LYS A 46 3.28 -5.88 2.91
CA LYS A 46 3.75 -4.97 3.96
C LYS A 46 3.87 -3.52 3.48
N GLU A 47 4.31 -3.31 2.24
CA GLU A 47 4.37 -1.98 1.64
C GLU A 47 2.97 -1.35 1.51
N LEU A 48 1.97 -2.13 1.10
CA LEU A 48 0.57 -1.67 1.06
C LEU A 48 0.02 -1.33 2.45
N GLU A 49 0.33 -2.14 3.46
CA GLU A 49 -0.04 -1.85 4.84
C GLU A 49 0.60 -0.56 5.36
N ALA A 50 1.89 -0.35 5.07
CA ALA A 50 2.60 0.87 5.44
C ALA A 50 2.02 2.11 4.76
N LEU A 51 1.72 2.02 3.45
CA LEU A 51 1.05 3.09 2.70
C LEU A 51 -0.34 3.42 3.26
N TYR A 52 -1.12 2.40 3.63
CA TYR A 52 -2.41 2.58 4.26
C TYR A 52 -2.30 3.31 5.61
N MET A 53 -1.36 2.89 6.47
CA MET A 53 -1.12 3.53 7.77
C MET A 53 -0.65 4.98 7.60
N LEU A 54 0.26 5.25 6.66
CA LEU A 54 0.73 6.60 6.36
C LEU A 54 -0.43 7.51 5.91
N ARG A 55 -1.32 6.99 5.06
CA ARG A 55 -2.50 7.74 4.59
C ARG A 55 -3.47 8.03 5.73
N LYS A 56 -3.75 7.04 6.58
CA LYS A 56 -4.58 7.22 7.79
C LYS A 56 -3.97 8.27 8.72
N TYR A 57 -2.64 8.23 8.93
CA TYR A 57 -1.93 9.23 9.71
C TYR A 57 -2.03 10.63 9.08
N ARG A 58 -1.84 10.78 7.77
CA ARG A 58 -2.01 12.07 7.06
C ARG A 58 -3.42 12.64 7.23
N THR A 59 -4.45 11.81 7.06
CA THR A 59 -5.86 12.21 7.26
C THR A 59 -6.12 12.63 8.70
N MET A 60 -5.62 11.87 9.68
CA MET A 60 -5.74 12.18 11.10
C MET A 60 -5.01 13.49 11.44
N LYS A 61 -3.75 13.65 11.01
CA LYS A 61 -2.96 14.86 11.23
C LYS A 61 -3.67 16.10 10.68
N ARG A 62 -4.23 16.03 9.47
CA ARG A 62 -4.98 17.14 8.87
C ARG A 62 -6.24 17.52 9.65
N ARG A 63 -6.89 16.55 10.30
CA ARG A 63 -8.13 16.79 11.07
C ARG A 63 -7.87 17.31 12.48
N TYR A 64 -6.81 16.84 13.14
CA TYR A 64 -6.51 17.19 14.54
C TYR A 64 -5.47 18.30 14.70
N TYR A 65 -4.65 18.57 13.69
CA TYR A 65 -3.68 19.67 13.66
C TYR A 65 -3.91 20.59 12.45
N PRO A 66 -5.06 21.28 12.35
CA PRO A 66 -5.23 22.35 11.38
C PRO A 66 -4.31 23.51 11.81
N GLU A 67 -3.12 23.58 11.22
CA GLU A 67 -2.12 24.65 11.34
C GLU A 67 -2.11 25.42 12.67
N GLU A 68 -1.22 25.03 13.59
CA GLU A 68 -0.68 25.96 14.59
C GLU A 68 0.04 27.11 13.87
N SER A 69 -0.69 28.13 13.43
CA SER A 69 -0.22 29.51 13.24
C SER A 69 -1.32 30.35 12.60
N LYS A 70 -2.12 31.02 13.43
CA LYS A 70 -2.36 32.48 13.31
C LYS A 70 -2.56 33.04 14.72
N PHE A 71 -1.49 33.11 15.51
CA PHE A 71 -1.45 34.01 16.65
C PHE A 71 -1.25 35.43 16.09
N THR A 72 -2.33 36.18 15.90
CA THR A 72 -2.26 37.63 15.66
C THR A 72 -2.30 38.33 17.01
N PRO A 73 -1.23 39.04 17.43
CA PRO A 73 -1.28 39.83 18.65
C PRO A 73 -2.30 40.96 18.50
N PRO A 74 -3.14 41.24 19.52
CA PRO A 74 -4.06 42.40 19.48
C PRO A 74 -3.27 43.72 19.49
N GLN A 75 -3.74 44.70 18.71
CA GLN A 75 -3.24 46.08 18.67
C GLN A 75 -3.60 46.86 19.94
#